data_AF-A0AB36H285-F1
#
_entry.id   AF-A0AB36H285-F1
#
_cell.length_a   1.000
_cell.length_b   1.000
_cell.length_c   1.000
_cell.angle_alpha   90.00
_cell.angle_beta   90.00
_cell.angle_gamma   90.00
#
_symmetry.space_group_name_H-M   'P 1'
#
loop_
_entity.id
_entity.type
_entity.pdbx_description
1 polymer ?
#
loop_
_entity_poly.entity_id
_entity_poly.type
_entity_poly.pdbx_seq_one_letter_code
_entity_poly.pdbx_strand_id
1 'polypeptide(L)' 'MPFMSLVFILLIVYGAAMAVFPFQTWEITMGWAYKDREANEPSSARLALMRVGGAIIVMGAIAMFGYYLQAAR' A
#
# COMPACT_ATOMS: atom_id res chain seq x y z
N MET A 1 -22.33 -3.10 -3.26
CA MET A 1 -21.62 -1.86 -3.65
C MET A 1 -20.65 -1.33 -2.57
N PRO A 2 -21.05 -1.07 -1.31
CA PRO A 2 -20.21 -0.29 -0.38
C PRO A 2 -18.93 -1.02 0.08
N PHE A 3 -18.97 -2.35 0.20
CA PHE A 3 -17.80 -3.14 0.59
C PHE A 3 -16.64 -3.02 -0.40
N MET A 4 -16.91 -3.12 -1.72
CA MET A 4 -15.86 -3.02 -2.73
C MET A 4 -15.26 -1.61 -2.79
N SER A 5 -16.09 -0.59 -2.62
CA SER A 5 -15.61 0.80 -2.49
C SER A 5 -14.67 0.96 -1.30
N LEU A 6 -14.97 0.35 -0.15
CA LEU A 6 -14.08 0.35 1.01
C LEU A 6 -12.74 -0.32 0.71
N VAL A 7 -12.74 -1.46 0.02
CA VAL A 7 -11.51 -2.15 -0.40
C VAL A 7 -10.63 -1.24 -1.26
N PHE A 8 -11.20 -0.54 -2.25
CA PHE A 8 -10.45 0.40 -3.08
C PHE A 8 -9.88 1.56 -2.27
N ILE A 9 -10.66 2.14 -1.35
CA ILE A 9 -10.20 3.22 -0.47
C ILE A 9 -9.02 2.74 0.38
N LEU A 10 -9.12 1.55 0.98
CA LEU A 10 -8.04 0.99 1.80
C LEU A 10 -6.77 0.74 0.97
N LEU A 11 -6.90 0.23 -0.26
CA LEU A 11 -5.76 0.04 -1.16
C LEU A 11 -5.09 1.36 -1.54
N ILE A 12 -5.88 2.41 -1.81
CA ILE A 12 -5.35 3.74 -2.11
C ILE A 12 -4.59 4.30 -0.91
N VAL A 13 -5.18 4.24 0.29
CA VAL A 13 -4.54 4.72 1.53
C VAL A 13 -3.27 3.93 1.82
N TYR A 14 -3.32 2.61 1.72
CA TYR A 14 -2.17 1.75 1.98
C TYR A 14 -1.05 1.97 0.95
N GLY A 15 -1.37 2.01 -0.34
CA GLY A 15 -0.40 2.28 -1.40
C GLY A 15 0.22 3.67 -1.26
N ALA A 16 -0.55 4.69 -0.87
CA ALA A 16 -0.04 6.03 -0.59
C ALA A 16 0.91 6.02 0.62
N ALA A 17 0.56 5.31 1.70
CA ALA A 17 1.42 5.15 2.86
C ALA A 17 2.75 4.47 2.48
N MET A 18 2.72 3.41 1.68
CA MET A 18 3.94 2.77 1.14
C MET A 18 4.78 3.74 0.29
N ALA A 19 4.14 4.59 -0.53
CA ALA A 19 4.81 5.54 -1.41
C ALA A 19 5.51 6.69 -0.65
N VAL A 20 4.88 7.20 0.41
CA VAL A 20 5.31 8.40 1.13
C VAL A 20 6.14 8.05 2.38
N PHE A 21 5.69 7.06 3.14
CA PHE A 21 6.24 6.65 4.44
C PHE A 21 6.61 5.15 4.44
N PRO A 22 7.52 4.70 3.55
CA PRO A 22 7.78 3.27 3.35
C PRO A 22 8.31 2.55 4.60
N PHE A 23 9.15 3.22 5.40
CA PHE A 23 9.71 2.61 6.61
C PHE A 23 8.64 2.41 7.68
N GLN A 24 7.85 3.45 7.97
CA GLN A 24 6.75 3.37 8.94
C GLN A 24 5.70 2.35 8.48
N THR A 25 5.44 2.29 7.18
CA THR A 25 4.52 1.29 6.62
C THR A 25 5.05 -0.14 6.82
N TRP A 26 6.34 -0.37 6.57
CA TRP A 26 6.98 -1.66 6.85
C TRP A 26 6.93 -1.98 8.35
N GLU A 27 7.24 -1.01 9.21
CA GLU A 27 7.26 -1.20 10.66
C GLU A 27 5.90 -1.66 11.18
N ILE A 28 4.83 -1.01 10.75
CA ILE A 28 3.45 -1.34 11.15
C ILE A 28 3.02 -2.70 10.59
N THR A 29 3.38 -3.03 9.35
CA THR A 29 2.82 -4.21 8.65
C THR A 29 3.67 -5.47 8.71
N MET A 30 4.98 -5.35 8.84
CA MET A 30 5.94 -6.45 8.79
C MET A 30 6.93 -6.45 9.97
N GLY A 31 7.21 -5.29 10.58
CA GLY A 31 8.20 -5.17 11.65
C GLY A 31 7.95 -6.11 12.83
N TRP A 32 6.68 -6.34 13.17
CA TRP A 32 6.27 -7.24 14.26
C TRP A 32 6.60 -8.72 14.02
N ALA A 33 6.85 -9.13 12.76
CA ALA A 33 7.15 -10.52 12.43
C ALA A 33 8.60 -10.91 12.77
N TYR A 34 9.49 -9.94 13.02
CA TYR A 34 10.89 -10.19 13.32
C TYR A 34 11.15 -10.20 14.83
N LYS A 35 11.86 -11.24 15.30
CA LYS A 35 12.30 -11.33 16.71
C LYS A 35 13.29 -10.22 17.08
N ASP A 36 14.20 -9.90 16.17
CA ASP A 36 15.13 -8.78 16.27
C ASP A 36 14.78 -7.77 15.17
N ARG A 37 13.96 -6.78 15.51
CA ARG A 37 13.44 -5.81 14.55
C ARG A 37 14.55 -4.95 13.95
N GLU A 38 15.49 -4.50 14.77
CA GLU A 38 16.54 -3.56 14.38
C GLU A 38 17.54 -4.21 13.42
N ALA A 39 17.85 -5.49 13.62
CA ALA A 39 18.71 -6.24 12.69
C ALA A 39 18.04 -6.56 11.34
N ASN A 40 16.71 -6.42 11.23
CA ASN A 40 15.94 -6.77 10.04
C ASN A 40 15.29 -5.55 9.36
N GLU A 41 15.77 -4.33 9.67
CA GLU A 41 15.29 -3.13 9.01
C GLU A 41 15.44 -3.22 7.49
N PRO A 42 14.45 -2.71 6.73
CA PRO A 42 14.46 -2.80 5.28
C PRO A 42 15.61 -1.95 4.71
N SER A 43 16.39 -2.54 3.80
CA SER A 43 17.43 -1.83 3.08
C SER A 43 16.87 -0.65 2.25
N SER A 44 17.73 0.30 1.89
CA SER A 44 17.36 1.42 1.03
C SER A 44 16.72 0.98 -0.29
N ALA A 45 17.22 -0.12 -0.88
CA ALA A 45 16.63 -0.70 -2.09
C ALA A 45 15.23 -1.27 -1.85
N ARG A 46 15.01 -1.93 -0.70
CA ARG A 46 13.68 -2.43 -0.32
C ARG A 46 12.70 -1.28 -0.09
N LEU A 47 13.12 -0.21 0.58
CA LEU A 47 12.31 0.99 0.78
C LEU A 47 11.97 1.66 -0.55
N ALA A 48 12.92 1.77 -1.48
CA ALA A 48 12.67 2.29 -2.83
C ALA A 48 11.65 1.43 -3.58
N LEU A 49 11.76 0.11 -3.50
CA LEU A 49 10.80 -0.81 -4.10
C LEU A 49 9.40 -0.66 -3.49
N MET A 50 9.30 -0.47 -2.17
CA MET A 50 8.02 -0.19 -1.52
C MET A 50 7.41 1.11 -2.03
N ARG A 51 8.22 2.15 -2.26
CA ARG A 51 7.71 3.42 -2.79
C ARG A 51 7.10 3.25 -4.18
N VAL A 52 7.84 2.58 -5.07
CA VAL A 52 7.40 2.30 -6.45
C VAL A 52 6.16 1.39 -6.44
N GLY A 53 6.17 0.33 -5.64
CA GLY A 53 5.03 -0.58 -5.48
C GLY A 53 3.79 0.14 -4.96
N GLY A 54 3.94 1.03 -3.97
CA GLY A 54 2.87 1.86 -3.45
C GLY A 54 2.24 2.76 -4.51
N ALA A 55 3.06 3.42 -5.34
CA ALA A 55 2.58 4.23 -6.45
C ALA A 55 1.78 3.42 -7.48
N ILE A 56 2.28 2.21 -7.82
CA ILE A 56 1.58 1.29 -8.73
C ILE A 56 0.23 0.84 -8.15
N ILE A 57 0.19 0.50 -6.85
CA ILE A 57 -1.04 0.13 -6.15
C ILE A 57 -2.07 1.27 -6.22
N VAL A 58 -1.66 2.51 -5.93
CA VAL A 58 -2.55 3.68 -5.99
C VAL A 58 -3.12 3.88 -7.39
N MET A 59 -2.26 3.91 -8.41
CA MET A 59 -2.71 4.10 -9.80
C MET A 59 -3.67 3.00 -10.25
N GLY A 60 -3.35 1.74 -9.96
CA GLY A 60 -4.21 0.61 -10.27
C GLY A 60 -5.54 0.64 -9.51
N ALA A 61 -5.52 0.96 -8.23
CA ALA A 61 -6.72 1.05 -7.40
C ALA A 61 -7.66 2.17 -7.87
N ILE A 62 -7.12 3.36 -8.22
CA ILE A 62 -7.92 4.47 -8.77
C ILE A 62 -8.55 4.07 -10.11
N ALA A 63 -7.77 3.50 -11.04
CA ALA A 63 -8.27 3.09 -12.35
C ALA A 63 -9.38 2.04 -12.22
N MET A 64 -9.16 1.00 -11.41
CA MET A 64 -10.13 -0.07 -11.19
C MET A 64 -11.37 0.42 -10.42
N PHE A 65 -11.21 1.34 -9.48
CA PHE A 65 -12.34 1.91 -8.75
C PHE A 65 -13.21 2.77 -9.68
N GLY A 66 -12.58 3.58 -10.54
CA GLY A 66 -13.30 4.34 -11.57
C GLY A 66 -14.06 3.45 -12.55
N TYR A 67 -13.48 2.33 -12.98
CA TYR A 67 -14.17 1.34 -13.80
C TYR A 67 -15.35 0.69 -13.05
N TYR A 68 -15.13 0.27 -11.80
CA TYR A 68 -16.17 -0.32 -10.94
C TYR A 68 -17.37 0.61 -10.76
N LEU A 69 -17.13 1.90 -10.50
CA LEU A 69 -18.20 2.89 -10.34
C LEU A 69 -18.98 3.16 -11.63
N GLN A 70 -18.35 3.01 -12.81
CA GLN A 70 -19.06 3.12 -14.09
C GLN A 70 -19.93 1.90 -14.36
N ALA A 71 -19.42 0.69 -14.08
CA ALA A 71 -20.16 -0.56 -14.27
C ALA A 71 -21.29 -0.78 -13.24
N ALA A 72 -21.25 -0.07 -12.12
CA ALA A 72 -22.25 -0.11 -11.05
C ALA A 72 -23.44 0.84 -11.28
N ARG A 73 -23.40 1.67 -12.34
CA ARG A 73 -24.51 2.52 -12.78
C ARG A 73 -25.46 1.73 -13.68
#